data_AF-A0A930Y8W4-F1
#
_entry.id   AF-A0A930Y8W4-F1
#
_cell.length_a   1.000
_cell.length_b   1.000
_cell.length_c   1.000
_cell.angle_alpha   90.00
_cell.angle_beta   90.00
_cell.angle_gamma   90.00
#
_symmetry.space_group_name_H-M   'P 1'
#
loop_
_entity.id
_entity.type
_entity.pdbx_description
1 polymer ?
#
loop_
_entity_poly.entity_id
_entity_poly.type
_entity_poly.pdbx_seq_one_letter_code
_entity_poly.pdbx_strand_id
1 'polypeptide(L)'
;MPEGESAYQGLKDKVDALPEVSVPTSDDANDNGIADTKDVANAERLNDAEAAKKAFEDKKGSRRGISSTGAARAEQLNKTMMRRKRMKAK
;
A
#
# COMPACT_ATOMS: atom_id res chain seq x y z
N MET A 1 22.44 24.32 64.97
CA MET A 1 21.45 24.76 63.96
C MET A 1 20.69 23.53 63.50
N PRO A 2 19.37 23.40 63.73
CA PRO A 2 18.67 22.18 63.31
C PRO A 2 17.45 22.39 62.38
N GLU A 3 17.15 23.61 61.92
CA GLU A 3 15.95 23.83 61.08
C GLU A 3 16.10 23.32 59.64
N GLY A 4 17.33 23.30 59.09
CA GLY A 4 17.57 22.84 57.72
C GLY A 4 17.45 21.33 57.55
N GLU A 5 17.76 20.56 58.59
CA GLU A 5 17.77 19.10 58.55
C GLU A 5 16.35 18.52 58.54
N SER A 6 15.43 19.11 59.33
CA SER A 6 14.02 18.72 59.33
C SER A 6 13.32 19.08 58.01
N ALA A 7 13.65 20.23 57.44
CA ALA A 7 13.12 20.67 56.15
C ALA A 7 13.59 19.77 55.00
N TYR A 8 14.86 19.34 55.04
CA TYR A 8 15.42 18.40 54.07
C TYR A 8 14.75 17.02 54.15
N GLN A 9 14.56 16.51 55.37
CA GLN A 9 13.93 15.21 55.59
C GLN A 9 12.47 15.20 55.07
N GLY A 10 11.71 16.27 55.37
CA GLY A 10 10.34 16.41 54.85
C GLY A 10 10.25 16.56 53.32
N LEU A 11 11.33 16.96 52.64
CA LEU A 11 11.41 16.98 51.18
C LEU A 11 11.70 15.59 50.61
N LYS A 12 12.63 14.85 51.23
CA LYS A 12 12.93 13.46 50.85
C LYS A 12 11.71 12.57 50.93
N ASP A 13 10.99 12.62 52.03
CA ASP A 13 9.81 11.79 52.24
C ASP A 13 8.72 12.06 51.17
N LYS A 14 8.60 13.31 50.71
CA LYS A 14 7.67 13.70 49.63
C LYS A 14 8.11 13.18 48.27
N VAL A 15 9.42 13.16 48.00
CA VAL A 15 9.97 12.64 46.75
C VAL A 15 9.83 11.12 46.69
N ASP A 16 10.12 10.44 47.81
CA ASP A 16 10.01 8.98 47.91
C ASP A 16 8.55 8.51 47.89
N ALA A 17 7.60 9.38 48.28
CA ALA A 17 6.17 9.12 48.20
C ALA A 17 5.56 9.40 46.80
N LEU A 18 6.33 9.92 45.84
CA LEU A 18 5.84 10.08 44.48
C LEU A 18 5.68 8.70 43.82
N PRO A 19 4.51 8.40 43.22
CA PRO A 19 4.33 7.16 42.51
C PRO A 19 5.30 7.08 41.33
N GLU A 20 5.95 5.93 41.16
CA GLU A 20 6.79 5.65 40.00
C GLU A 20 5.88 5.55 38.77
N VAL A 21 5.94 6.58 37.91
CA VAL A 21 5.16 6.62 36.68
C VAL A 21 5.87 5.75 35.65
N SER A 22 5.30 4.59 35.34
CA SER A 22 5.73 3.81 34.18
C SER A 22 5.39 4.60 32.91
N VAL A 23 6.41 5.01 32.17
CA VAL A 23 6.22 5.57 30.82
C VAL A 23 5.61 4.44 29.97
N PRO A 24 4.46 4.65 29.32
CA PRO A 24 3.92 3.66 28.40
C PRO A 24 4.93 3.43 27.28
N THR A 25 5.04 2.20 26.78
CA THR A 25 5.77 1.95 25.54
C THR A 25 5.14 2.80 24.44
N SER A 26 5.89 3.76 23.91
CA SER A 26 5.50 4.45 22.69
C SER A 26 5.41 3.41 21.58
N ASP A 27 4.19 3.15 21.10
CA ASP A 27 3.87 2.31 19.95
C ASP A 27 3.74 3.16 18.68
N ASP A 28 4.33 4.36 18.69
CA ASP A 28 4.33 5.34 17.60
C ASP A 28 5.77 5.89 17.48
N ALA A 29 6.60 5.17 16.72
CA ALA A 29 8.02 5.49 16.59
C ALA A 29 8.29 6.76 15.77
N ASN A 30 7.33 7.19 14.94
CA ASN A 30 7.47 8.33 14.03
C ASN A 30 6.62 9.55 14.44
N ASP A 31 5.93 9.47 15.58
CA ASP A 31 5.13 10.51 16.22
C ASP A 31 4.06 11.07 15.26
N ASN A 32 3.48 10.20 14.42
CA ASN A 32 2.46 10.57 13.44
C ASN A 32 1.02 10.40 13.98
N GLY A 33 0.87 9.95 15.22
CA GLY A 33 -0.40 9.68 15.89
C GLY A 33 -1.04 8.35 15.50
N ILE A 34 -0.32 7.48 14.80
CA ILE A 34 -0.78 6.16 14.35
C ILE A 34 0.13 5.10 14.98
N ALA A 35 -0.49 4.07 15.56
CA ALA A 35 0.27 2.95 16.10
C ALA A 35 1.06 2.24 14.98
N ASP A 36 2.31 1.89 15.21
CA ASP A 36 3.21 1.23 14.26
C ASP A 36 2.57 -0.02 13.64
N THR A 37 1.81 -0.79 14.44
CA THR A 37 1.05 -1.97 13.99
C THR A 37 0.01 -1.65 12.91
N LYS A 38 -0.64 -0.48 12.99
CA LYS A 38 -1.60 -0.01 11.99
C LYS A 38 -0.89 0.56 10.77
N ASP A 39 0.22 1.24 10.95
CA ASP A 39 1.04 1.77 9.85
C ASP A 39 1.57 0.64 8.96
N VAL A 40 2.07 -0.46 9.56
CA VAL A 40 2.48 -1.67 8.83
C VAL A 40 1.31 -2.25 8.05
N ALA A 41 0.14 -2.42 8.67
CA ALA A 41 -1.04 -2.96 8.00
C ALA A 41 -1.53 -2.06 6.85
N ASN A 42 -1.39 -0.73 6.99
CA ASN A 42 -1.78 0.21 5.95
C ASN A 42 -0.81 0.15 4.75
N ALA A 43 0.49 0.01 5.01
CA ALA A 43 1.51 -0.17 3.99
C ALA A 43 1.31 -1.48 3.20
N GLU A 44 0.99 -2.60 3.87
CA GLU A 44 0.69 -3.87 3.22
C GLU A 44 -0.52 -3.77 2.28
N ARG A 45 -1.59 -3.11 2.72
CA ARG A 45 -2.81 -2.93 1.90
C ARG A 45 -2.56 -2.10 0.64
N LEU A 46 -1.63 -1.14 0.68
CA LEU A 46 -1.24 -0.37 -0.50
C LEU A 46 -0.52 -1.25 -1.52
N ASN A 47 0.36 -2.14 -1.06
CA ASN A 47 1.08 -3.08 -1.92
C ASN A 47 0.12 -4.07 -2.61
N ASP A 48 -0.85 -4.61 -1.86
CA ASP A 48 -1.90 -5.47 -2.41
C ASP A 48 -2.75 -4.76 -3.47
N ALA A 49 -3.12 -3.49 -3.22
CA ALA A 49 -3.87 -2.68 -4.16
C ALA A 49 -3.08 -2.42 -5.46
N GLU A 50 -1.77 -2.24 -5.37
CA GLU A 50 -0.89 -2.05 -6.53
C GLU A 50 -0.75 -3.34 -7.35
N ALA A 51 -0.57 -4.49 -6.69
CA ALA A 51 -0.56 -5.80 -7.35
C ALA A 51 -1.87 -6.09 -8.08
N ALA A 52 -3.02 -5.76 -7.46
CA ALA A 52 -4.33 -5.93 -8.08
C ALA A 52 -4.51 -5.04 -9.33
N LYS A 53 -4.04 -3.78 -9.30
CA LYS A 53 -4.07 -2.89 -10.47
C LYS A 53 -3.22 -3.43 -11.61
N LYS A 54 -2.00 -3.90 -11.30
CA LYS A 54 -1.12 -4.50 -12.32
C LYS A 54 -1.76 -5.73 -12.96
N ALA A 55 -2.35 -6.62 -12.15
CA ALA A 55 -3.05 -7.81 -12.65
C ALA A 55 -4.25 -7.45 -13.56
N PHE A 56 -4.97 -6.38 -13.24
CA PHE A 56 -6.05 -5.87 -14.08
C PHE A 56 -5.55 -5.36 -15.43
N GLU A 57 -4.50 -4.54 -15.43
CA GLU A 57 -3.91 -4.02 -16.66
C GLU A 57 -3.29 -5.11 -17.54
N ASP A 58 -2.62 -6.11 -16.94
CA ASP A 58 -2.08 -7.28 -17.66
C ASP A 58 -3.22 -8.06 -18.36
N LYS A 59 -4.34 -8.32 -17.66
CA LYS A 59 -5.52 -9.01 -18.22
C LYS A 59 -6.22 -8.19 -19.31
N LYS A 60 -6.21 -6.86 -19.21
CA LYS A 60 -6.78 -5.95 -20.21
C LYS A 60 -5.90 -5.88 -21.46
N GLY A 61 -4.58 -5.85 -21.30
CA GLY A 61 -3.60 -5.94 -22.39
C GLY A 61 -3.76 -7.23 -23.18
N SER A 62 -3.86 -8.38 -22.50
CA SER A 62 -4.08 -9.69 -23.14
C SER A 62 -5.39 -9.74 -23.94
N ARG A 63 -6.51 -9.24 -23.38
CA ARG A 63 -7.80 -9.15 -24.12
C ARG A 63 -7.71 -8.30 -25.38
N ARG A 64 -7.02 -7.17 -25.32
CA ARG A 64 -6.82 -6.25 -26.45
C ARG A 64 -5.89 -6.84 -27.52
N GLY A 65 -4.92 -7.67 -27.14
CA GLY A 65 -4.09 -8.44 -28.06
C GLY A 65 -4.91 -9.49 -28.84
N ILE A 66 -5.86 -10.14 -28.18
CA ILE A 66 -6.75 -11.13 -28.81
C ILE A 66 -7.72 -10.47 -29.82
N SER A 67 -8.22 -9.26 -29.55
CA SER A 67 -9.10 -8.56 -30.50
C SER A 67 -8.37 -8.05 -31.75
N SER A 68 -7.12 -7.59 -31.60
CA SER A 68 -6.32 -7.09 -32.74
C SER A 68 -5.90 -8.19 -33.71
N THR A 69 -5.61 -9.39 -33.21
CA THR A 69 -5.31 -10.56 -34.05
C THR A 69 -6.53 -11.05 -34.83
N GLY A 70 -7.72 -11.00 -34.24
CA GLY A 70 -8.99 -11.30 -34.93
C GLY A 70 -9.28 -10.32 -36.08
N ALA A 71 -9.11 -9.02 -35.85
CA ALA A 71 -9.34 -7.98 -36.86
C ALA A 71 -8.36 -8.11 -38.05
N ALA A 72 -7.07 -8.31 -37.79
CA ALA A 72 -6.06 -8.49 -38.84
C ALA A 72 -6.34 -9.73 -39.72
N ARG A 73 -6.81 -10.83 -39.10
CA ARG A 73 -7.18 -12.06 -39.83
C ARG A 73 -8.40 -11.86 -40.73
N ALA A 74 -9.40 -11.10 -40.27
CA ALA A 74 -10.58 -10.77 -41.07
C ALA A 74 -10.24 -9.91 -42.30
N GLU A 75 -9.34 -8.94 -42.15
CA GLU A 75 -8.90 -8.08 -43.25
C GLU A 75 -8.14 -8.86 -44.34
N GLN A 76 -7.23 -9.75 -43.94
CA GLN A 76 -6.50 -10.62 -44.89
C GLN A 76 -7.45 -11.54 -45.67
N LEU A 77 -8.43 -12.15 -44.99
CA LEU A 77 -9.45 -12.97 -45.65
C LEU A 77 -10.26 -12.15 -46.66
N ASN A 78 -10.66 -10.93 -46.30
CA ASN A 78 -11.41 -10.07 -47.22
C ASN A 78 -10.59 -9.71 -48.47
N LYS A 79 -9.30 -9.38 -48.30
CA LYS A 79 -8.37 -9.08 -49.41
C LYS A 79 -8.16 -10.26 -50.35
N THR A 80 -8.03 -11.48 -49.82
CA THR A 80 -7.87 -12.70 -50.63
C THR A 80 -9.14 -13.06 -51.40
N MET A 81 -10.31 -12.89 -50.78
CA MET A 81 -11.60 -13.10 -51.45
C MET A 81 -11.81 -12.11 -52.60
N MET A 82 -11.46 -10.84 -52.42
CA MET A 82 -11.49 -9.83 -53.49
C MET A 82 -10.57 -10.18 -54.66
N ARG A 83 -9.34 -10.67 -54.38
CA ARG A 83 -8.43 -11.16 -55.44
C ARG A 83 -9.04 -12.31 -56.22
N ARG A 84 -9.64 -13.29 -55.54
CA ARG A 84 -10.30 -14.43 -56.21
C ARG A 84 -11.52 -14.02 -57.02
N LYS A 85 -12.34 -13.07 -56.54
CA LYS A 85 -13.48 -12.53 -57.30
C LYS A 85 -13.04 -11.84 -58.59
N ARG A 86 -11.97 -11.05 -58.54
CA ARG A 86 -11.39 -10.39 -59.73
C ARG A 86 -10.82 -11.38 -60.75
N MET A 87 -10.25 -12.49 -60.28
CA MET A 87 -9.72 -13.55 -61.14
C MET A 87 -10.80 -14.38 -61.83
N LYS A 88 -11.97 -14.54 -61.22
CA LYS A 88 -13.12 -15.27 -61.80
C LYS A 88 -13.95 -14.43 -62.79
N ALA A 89 -13.74 -13.12 -62.79
CA ALA A 89 -14.44 -12.17 -63.68
C ALA A 89 -13.66 -11.89 -64.98
N LYS A 90 -12.70 -12.75 -65.32
CA LYS A 90 -11.83 -12.66 -66.49
C LYS A 90 -11.88 -13.99 -67.23
#